data_AF-A0A0F9E568-F1
#
_entry.id   AF-A0A0F9E568-F1
#
_cell.length_a   1.000
_cell.length_b   1.000
_cell.length_c   1.000
_cell.angle_alpha   90.00
_cell.angle_beta   90.00
_cell.angle_gamma   90.00
#
_symmetry.space_group_name_H-M   'P 1'
#
loop_
_entity.id
_entity.type
_entity.pdbx_description
1 polymer ?
#
loop_
_entity_poly.entity_id
_entity_poly.type
_entity_poly.pdbx_seq_one_letter_code
_entity_poly.pdbx_strand_id
1 'polypeptide(L)'
;VVWSGDFSGADRPARARVDIVKIVITTADRDYERRDADPFDIWFDEYYSEFDKIKPEDTDDEDYYYDRMAKPKPKRELLEGQNLVERLAELYTADMNTLLNNYKALSQLDSQLLKEIGVSVDDIKKALKMKIDGIKNKYWQELFDNLDKINKRLTTGSRTKIVKKMSSCCNVDFSVKNAYAVVMWVIKNANKYIDEQLIHIFKELSEPECVKNYKSNIKTWEQDGWRYRKEDNHTHYTLDYRIITRRYAAIEQESSYSSYDYPGGLAKDCHNFIGDIITIANNLGFATWDNSQSRHWVSNKAQKFWVSVDSEAEDRPLFEVRAFKNGNLHFKLDQKFIKTLNVEAARLLKWVRSPEHAAEQMGYSLEFVKSCFRSNLLFGSGDSKKMLGVGVEP
;
A
#
# COMPACT_ATOMS: atom_id res chain seq x y z
N VAL A 1 2.14 32.16 9.61
CA VAL A 1 1.17 31.13 10.05
C VAL A 1 0.02 31.12 9.05
N VAL A 2 -0.24 29.98 8.40
CA VAL A 2 -1.32 29.80 7.41
C VAL A 2 -2.66 29.55 8.09
N TRP A 3 -2.65 28.87 9.23
CA TRP A 3 -3.86 28.59 9.99
C TRP A 3 -3.52 28.31 11.44
N SER A 4 -4.34 28.80 12.37
CA SER A 4 -4.27 28.47 13.80
C SER A 4 -5.66 28.09 14.25
N GLY A 5 -5.77 27.00 15.01
CA GLY A 5 -7.06 26.56 15.53
C GLY A 5 -6.94 25.51 16.61
N ASP A 6 -8.09 25.05 17.06
CA ASP A 6 -8.22 23.96 18.02
C ASP A 6 -9.28 22.96 17.56
N PHE A 7 -9.31 21.81 18.23
CA PHE A 7 -10.29 20.76 17.97
C PHE A 7 -11.46 20.79 18.95
N SER A 8 -11.80 21.97 19.50
CA SER A 8 -12.91 22.09 20.45
C SER A 8 -14.27 21.81 19.81
N GLY A 9 -14.43 22.14 18.51
CA GLY A 9 -15.64 21.92 17.72
C GLY A 9 -15.63 20.70 16.79
N ALA A 10 -14.66 19.80 16.92
CA ALA A 10 -14.56 18.61 16.06
C ALA A 10 -15.51 17.49 16.52
N ASP A 11 -15.91 16.61 15.59
CA ASP A 11 -16.78 15.45 15.81
C ASP A 11 -16.27 14.52 16.95
N ARG A 12 -14.97 14.56 17.22
CA ARG A 12 -14.36 14.14 18.49
C ARG A 12 -13.57 15.30 19.09
N PRO A 13 -14.06 15.96 20.14
CA PRO A 13 -13.39 17.10 20.76
C PRO A 13 -12.03 16.70 21.34
N ALA A 14 -10.99 17.50 21.10
CA ALA A 14 -9.67 17.29 21.69
C ALA A 14 -9.06 18.62 22.15
N ARG A 15 -8.35 18.59 23.29
CA ARG A 15 -7.61 19.74 23.83
C ARG A 15 -6.25 19.89 23.13
N ALA A 16 -6.27 20.01 21.80
CA ALA A 16 -5.08 20.25 20.99
C ALA A 16 -5.22 21.57 20.24
N ARG A 17 -4.21 22.43 20.37
CA ARG A 17 -4.04 23.64 19.58
C ARG A 17 -3.05 23.34 18.46
N VAL A 18 -3.37 23.73 17.23
CA VAL A 18 -2.56 23.45 16.05
C VAL A 18 -2.35 24.73 15.27
N ASP A 19 -1.08 25.01 14.98
CA ASP A 19 -0.64 26.07 14.08
C ASP A 19 -0.03 25.44 12.83
N ILE A 20 -0.59 25.72 11.66
CA ILE A 20 -0.01 25.41 10.35
C ILE A 20 0.83 26.63 9.96
N VAL A 21 2.14 26.45 9.81
CA VAL A 21 3.05 27.52 9.42
C VAL A 21 3.62 27.22 8.04
N LYS A 22 3.44 28.16 7.10
CA LYS A 22 4.19 28.18 5.84
C LYS A 22 5.38 29.11 6.04
N ILE A 23 6.56 28.57 5.83
CA ILE A 23 7.82 29.31 5.83
C ILE A 23 8.20 29.50 4.36
N VAL A 24 8.43 30.74 3.95
CA VAL A 24 8.95 31.09 2.63
C VAL A 24 10.29 31.77 2.90
N ILE A 25 11.37 31.22 2.35
CA ILE A 25 12.70 31.80 2.49
C ILE A 25 13.07 32.43 1.15
N THR A 26 13.21 33.74 1.14
CA THR A 26 13.60 34.52 -0.05
C THR A 26 14.95 35.15 0.20
N THR A 27 15.89 35.00 -0.72
CA THR A 27 17.08 35.84 -0.76
C THR A 27 16.73 37.15 -1.47
N ALA A 28 17.12 38.28 -0.89
CA ALA A 28 16.97 39.58 -1.50
C ALA A 28 18.36 40.06 -1.91
N ASP A 29 18.70 39.91 -3.19
CA ASP A 29 19.79 40.68 -3.77
C ASP A 29 19.32 42.11 -4.06
N ARG A 30 20.26 43.06 -4.04
CA ARG A 30 20.00 44.51 -4.02
C ARG A 30 19.22 45.06 -5.22
N ASP A 31 18.95 44.26 -6.25
CA ASP A 31 18.15 44.66 -7.40
C ASP A 31 17.15 43.55 -7.82
N TYR A 32 15.88 43.77 -7.48
CA TYR A 32 14.66 43.35 -8.20
C TYR A 32 14.37 41.89 -8.65
N GLU A 33 15.07 40.85 -8.18
CA GLU A 33 14.58 39.47 -8.31
C GLU A 33 14.54 38.73 -6.97
N ARG A 34 13.33 38.48 -6.45
CA ARG A 34 13.15 37.51 -5.36
C ARG A 34 13.31 36.12 -5.94
N ARG A 35 14.45 35.49 -5.72
CA ARG A 35 14.60 34.05 -5.96
C ARG A 35 14.16 33.30 -4.71
N ASP A 36 13.35 32.26 -4.91
CA ASP A 36 13.09 31.28 -3.86
C ASP A 36 14.42 30.61 -3.55
N ALA A 37 14.91 30.76 -2.32
CA ALA A 37 16.13 30.09 -1.88
C ALA A 37 15.73 28.77 -1.21
N ASP A 38 16.34 27.65 -1.64
CA ASP A 38 16.06 26.35 -1.02
C ASP A 38 16.52 26.39 0.44
N PRO A 39 15.62 26.16 1.42
CA PRO A 39 16.00 26.08 2.83
C PRO A 39 17.13 25.07 3.11
N PHE A 40 17.25 24.02 2.28
CA PHE A 40 18.35 23.07 2.38
C PHE A 40 19.69 23.71 2.02
N ASP A 41 19.74 24.52 0.96
CA ASP A 41 20.98 25.15 0.52
C ASP A 41 21.48 26.14 1.58
N ILE A 42 20.56 26.95 2.15
CA ILE A 42 20.88 27.87 3.24
C ILE A 42 21.41 27.12 4.46
N TRP A 43 20.72 26.06 4.89
CA TRP A 43 21.18 25.24 5.99
C TRP A 43 22.53 24.58 5.69
N PHE A 44 22.75 24.10 4.46
CA PHE A 44 24.00 23.47 4.07
C PHE A 44 25.15 24.45 4.15
N ASP A 45 24.98 25.65 3.59
CA ASP A 45 26.00 26.69 3.57
C ASP A 45 26.32 27.17 5.00
N GLU A 46 25.31 27.28 5.87
CA GLU A 46 25.52 27.60 7.29
C GLU A 46 26.22 26.46 8.06
N TYR A 47 25.78 25.21 7.86
CA TYR A 47 26.22 24.06 8.65
C TYR A 47 27.57 23.49 8.18
N TYR A 48 27.90 23.66 6.90
CA TYR A 48 29.14 23.22 6.26
C TYR A 48 29.89 24.38 5.59
N SER A 49 29.93 25.54 6.24
CA SER A 49 30.62 26.75 5.77
C SER A 49 32.09 26.54 5.35
N GLU A 50 32.73 25.44 5.73
CA GLU A 50 34.09 25.12 5.28
C GLU A 50 34.16 24.77 3.78
N PHE A 51 33.04 24.33 3.16
CA PHE A 51 32.97 24.08 1.71
C PHE A 51 32.99 25.36 0.88
N ASP A 52 32.66 26.52 1.44
CA ASP A 52 32.71 27.83 0.74
C ASP A 52 34.12 28.22 0.27
N LYS A 53 35.16 27.53 0.77
CA LYS A 53 36.55 27.71 0.34
C LYS A 53 36.83 27.07 -1.04
N ILE A 54 35.91 26.25 -1.53
CA ILE A 54 35.97 25.60 -2.83
C ILE A 54 35.16 26.47 -3.80
N LYS A 55 35.85 27.34 -4.55
CA LYS A 55 35.20 28.11 -5.62
C LYS A 55 34.54 27.15 -6.63
N PRO A 56 33.30 27.43 -7.08
CA PRO A 56 32.67 26.65 -8.14
C PRO A 56 33.39 26.90 -9.47
N GLU A 57 33.56 25.83 -10.25
CA GLU A 57 33.71 25.93 -11.70
C GLU A 57 32.30 25.76 -12.27
N ASP A 58 31.87 26.73 -13.10
CA ASP A 58 30.59 26.66 -13.79
C ASP A 58 30.63 25.49 -14.78
N THR A 59 29.85 24.46 -14.49
CA THR A 59 29.47 23.44 -15.47
C THR A 59 27.96 23.30 -15.47
N ASP A 60 27.35 23.91 -16.49
CA ASP A 60 26.01 23.57 -16.96
C ASP A 60 26.05 22.14 -17.51
N ASP A 61 25.48 21.17 -16.79
CA ASP A 61 25.03 19.90 -17.36
C ASP A 61 23.91 19.31 -16.47
N GLU A 62 22.67 19.61 -16.85
CA GLU A 62 21.50 18.80 -16.52
C GLU A 62 21.38 17.70 -17.57
N ASP A 63 21.83 16.48 -17.27
CA ASP A 63 21.09 15.27 -17.64
C ASP A 63 21.69 13.94 -17.11
N TYR A 64 20.77 13.01 -16.78
CA TYR A 64 20.95 11.56 -16.58
C TYR A 64 21.78 11.03 -15.38
N TYR A 65 21.11 10.32 -14.45
CA TYR A 65 21.30 8.89 -14.16
C TYR A 65 20.34 8.43 -13.03
N TYR A 66 19.25 7.76 -13.39
CA TYR A 66 18.51 6.89 -12.47
C TYR A 66 18.94 5.44 -12.74
N ASP A 67 19.89 4.91 -11.99
CA ASP A 67 19.81 3.51 -11.58
C ASP A 67 20.83 3.16 -10.49
N ARG A 68 20.49 2.12 -9.72
CA ARG A 68 21.27 1.45 -8.65
C ARG A 68 21.10 2.00 -7.24
N MET A 69 20.05 1.54 -6.58
CA MET A 69 20.17 1.15 -5.17
C MET A 69 19.94 -0.36 -5.02
N ALA A 70 21.04 -1.08 -4.76
CA ALA A 70 20.95 -2.38 -4.09
C ALA A 70 20.51 -2.13 -2.65
N LYS A 71 19.35 -2.67 -2.27
CA LYS A 71 18.74 -2.50 -0.95
C LYS A 71 19.55 -3.26 0.12
N PRO A 72 20.25 -2.59 1.05
CA PRO A 72 20.77 -3.29 2.22
C PRO A 72 19.62 -3.52 3.20
N LYS A 73 19.25 -4.79 3.41
CA LYS A 73 18.38 -5.17 4.53
C LYS A 73 19.15 -4.99 5.84
N PRO A 74 18.56 -4.38 6.87
CA PRO A 74 19.22 -4.27 8.17
C PRO A 74 19.41 -5.66 8.81
N LYS A 75 20.52 -5.81 9.55
CA LYS A 75 20.73 -6.93 10.48
C LYS A 75 19.65 -6.86 11.57
N ARG A 76 18.98 -7.99 11.82
CA ARG A 76 17.97 -8.14 12.87
C ARG A 76 18.63 -8.07 14.26
N GLU A 77 18.70 -6.88 14.82
CA GLU A 77 18.83 -6.68 16.27
C GLU A 77 17.53 -6.09 16.79
N LEU A 78 16.47 -6.92 16.75
CA LEU A 78 15.24 -6.67 17.51
C LEU A 78 15.46 -7.28 18.89
N LEU A 79 15.93 -6.45 19.84
CA LEU A 79 15.99 -6.83 21.25
C LEU A 79 14.59 -6.71 21.86
N GLU A 80 14.21 -7.72 22.63
CA GLU A 80 12.92 -7.79 23.34
C GLU A 80 12.76 -6.61 24.32
N GLY A 81 11.65 -5.87 24.21
CA GLY A 81 11.19 -4.96 25.28
C GLY A 81 10.94 -3.49 24.93
N GLN A 82 11.39 -2.97 23.78
CA GLN A 82 11.13 -1.59 23.34
C GLN A 82 9.99 -1.50 22.29
N ASN A 83 9.20 -0.42 22.32
CA ASN A 83 8.17 -0.16 21.31
C ASN A 83 8.85 0.04 19.92
N LEU A 84 8.39 -0.69 18.90
CA LEU A 84 8.94 -0.66 17.53
C LEU A 84 9.18 0.77 17.02
N VAL A 85 8.23 1.68 17.26
CA VAL A 85 8.30 3.07 16.79
C VAL A 85 9.47 3.82 17.43
N GLU A 86 9.68 3.62 18.73
CA GLU A 86 10.76 4.24 19.48
C GLU A 86 12.11 3.73 18.99
N ARG A 87 12.23 2.40 18.81
CA ARG A 87 13.46 1.80 18.30
C ARG A 87 13.80 2.26 16.89
N LEU A 88 12.81 2.34 15.99
CA LEU A 88 13.03 2.86 14.63
C LEU A 88 13.44 4.34 14.65
N ALA A 89 12.90 5.13 15.58
CA ALA A 89 13.27 6.55 15.70
C ALA A 89 14.69 6.74 16.26
N GLU A 90 15.12 5.91 17.21
CA GLU A 90 16.51 5.87 17.69
C GLU A 90 17.48 5.55 16.56
N LEU A 91 17.20 4.47 15.81
CA LEU A 91 18.02 4.03 14.69
C LEU A 91 18.07 5.07 13.57
N TYR A 92 16.93 5.69 13.24
CA TYR A 92 16.86 6.80 12.29
C TYR A 92 17.76 7.96 12.72
N THR A 93 17.68 8.37 13.97
CA THR A 93 18.47 9.48 14.52
C THR A 93 19.96 9.15 14.49
N ALA A 94 20.34 7.92 14.82
CA ALA A 94 21.72 7.45 14.75
C ALA A 94 22.28 7.42 13.32
N ASP A 95 21.51 6.86 12.36
CA ASP A 95 21.90 6.84 10.95
C ASP A 95 22.02 8.27 10.39
N MET A 96 21.08 9.16 10.72
CA MET A 96 21.09 10.56 10.30
C MET A 96 22.30 11.31 10.86
N ASN A 97 22.56 11.17 12.17
CA ASN A 97 23.73 11.79 12.80
C ASN A 97 25.04 11.27 12.21
N THR A 98 25.12 9.98 11.90
CA THR A 98 26.29 9.38 11.24
C THR A 98 26.51 10.00 9.86
N LEU A 99 25.44 10.14 9.06
CA LEU A 99 25.51 10.79 7.76
C LEU A 99 26.00 12.23 7.87
N LEU A 100 25.39 13.03 8.75
CA LEU A 100 25.75 14.44 8.94
C LEU A 100 27.19 14.60 9.44
N ASN A 101 27.62 13.77 10.39
CA ASN A 101 28.99 13.80 10.91
C ASN A 101 30.03 13.40 9.86
N ASN A 102 29.71 12.46 8.97
CA ASN A 102 30.61 12.09 7.87
C ASN A 102 30.79 13.24 6.88
N TYR A 103 29.71 13.95 6.53
CA TYR A 103 29.80 15.13 5.66
C TYR A 103 30.50 16.30 6.36
N LYS A 104 30.38 16.40 7.67
CA LYS A 104 31.12 17.40 8.47
C LYS A 104 32.62 17.07 8.53
N ALA A 105 32.99 15.81 8.66
CA ALA A 105 34.38 15.40 8.55
C ALA A 105 34.93 15.66 7.14
N LEU A 106 34.10 15.49 6.11
CA LEU A 106 34.45 15.81 4.72
C LEU A 106 34.69 17.31 4.52
N SER A 107 33.88 18.18 5.14
CA SER A 107 34.05 19.65 5.04
C SER A 107 35.35 20.14 5.69
N GLN A 108 35.90 19.37 6.63
CA GLN A 108 37.17 19.68 7.30
C GLN A 108 38.41 19.25 6.51
N LEU A 109 38.26 18.52 5.40
CA LEU A 109 39.39 18.17 4.54
C LEU A 109 39.93 19.40 3.81
N ASP A 110 41.20 19.33 3.42
CA ASP A 110 41.83 20.44 2.72
C ASP A 110 41.19 20.69 1.34
N SER A 111 40.91 21.96 1.06
CA SER A 111 40.20 22.41 -0.15
C SER A 111 40.98 22.11 -1.43
N GLN A 112 42.31 22.06 -1.38
CA GLN A 112 43.14 21.71 -2.52
C GLN A 112 43.03 20.21 -2.84
N LEU A 113 43.01 19.36 -1.81
CA LEU A 113 42.82 17.92 -1.95
C LEU A 113 41.42 17.57 -2.49
N LEU A 114 40.38 18.27 -2.06
CA LEU A 114 39.02 18.06 -2.60
C LEU A 114 38.91 18.43 -4.09
N LYS A 115 39.62 19.48 -4.51
CA LYS A 115 39.73 19.86 -5.94
C LYS A 115 40.52 18.86 -6.76
N GLU A 116 41.62 18.33 -6.22
CA GLU A 116 42.43 17.30 -6.88
C GLU A 116 41.65 15.99 -7.11
N ILE A 117 40.67 15.69 -6.26
CA ILE A 117 39.77 14.53 -6.39
C ILE A 117 38.61 14.81 -7.38
N GLY A 118 38.43 16.06 -7.82
CA GLY A 118 37.38 16.44 -8.77
C GLY A 118 35.99 16.52 -8.14
N VAL A 119 35.90 16.84 -6.84
CA VAL A 119 34.61 16.91 -6.13
C VAL A 119 34.04 18.33 -6.20
N SER A 120 32.85 18.50 -6.78
CA SER A 120 32.11 19.77 -6.75
C SER A 120 31.23 19.89 -5.50
N VAL A 121 31.05 21.11 -4.99
CA VAL A 121 30.17 21.36 -3.83
C VAL A 121 28.71 21.04 -4.17
N ASP A 122 28.29 21.30 -5.40
CA ASP A 122 26.93 21.00 -5.87
C ASP A 122 26.67 19.49 -5.90
N ASP A 123 27.64 18.68 -6.30
CA ASP A 123 27.52 17.22 -6.24
C ASP A 123 27.46 16.73 -4.79
N ILE A 124 28.20 17.35 -3.86
CA ILE A 124 28.10 17.06 -2.43
C ILE A 124 26.70 17.39 -1.90
N LYS A 125 26.15 18.57 -2.24
CA LYS A 125 24.79 19.00 -1.87
C LYS A 125 23.74 18.01 -2.40
N LYS A 126 23.77 17.70 -3.70
CA LYS A 126 22.88 16.74 -4.35
C LYS A 126 22.99 15.35 -3.71
N ALA A 127 24.21 14.86 -3.48
CA ALA A 127 24.44 13.56 -2.87
C ALA A 127 23.94 13.50 -1.41
N LEU A 128 24.14 14.56 -0.62
CA LEU A 128 23.64 14.64 0.75
C LEU A 128 22.12 14.62 0.79
N LYS A 129 21.47 15.46 -0.04
CA LYS A 129 20.00 15.53 -0.16
C LYS A 129 19.42 14.15 -0.52
N MET A 130 19.99 13.49 -1.53
CA MET A 130 19.59 12.13 -1.93
C MET A 130 19.77 11.10 -0.80
N LYS A 131 20.86 11.16 -0.05
CA LYS A 131 21.10 10.25 1.08
C LYS A 131 20.13 10.49 2.24
N ILE A 132 19.82 11.74 2.55
CA ILE A 132 18.81 12.11 3.56
C ILE A 132 17.45 11.52 3.18
N ASP A 133 17.02 11.70 1.92
CA ASP A 133 15.76 11.14 1.43
C ASP A 133 15.76 9.61 1.45
N GLY A 134 16.89 8.99 1.10
CA GLY A 134 17.09 7.54 1.19
C GLY A 134 16.90 7.01 2.61
N ILE A 135 17.49 7.67 3.61
CA ILE A 135 17.33 7.31 5.03
C ILE A 135 15.87 7.47 5.45
N LYS A 136 15.22 8.61 5.14
CA LYS A 136 13.80 8.82 5.47
C LYS A 136 12.91 7.71 4.90
N ASN A 137 13.06 7.42 3.61
CA ASN A 137 12.28 6.39 2.92
C ASN A 137 12.49 5.01 3.52
N LYS A 138 13.74 4.65 3.88
CA LYS A 138 14.08 3.38 4.52
C LYS A 138 13.30 3.16 5.81
N TYR A 139 13.31 4.13 6.73
CA TYR A 139 12.65 3.98 8.04
C TYR A 139 11.13 4.05 7.96
N TRP A 140 10.59 4.90 7.08
CA TRP A 140 9.15 4.88 6.81
C TRP A 140 8.70 3.54 6.24
N GLN A 141 9.44 2.98 5.27
CA GLN A 141 9.12 1.67 4.70
C GLN A 141 9.17 0.57 5.75
N GLU A 142 10.21 0.53 6.59
CA GLU A 142 10.34 -0.46 7.66
C GLU A 142 9.18 -0.37 8.66
N LEU A 143 8.75 0.84 9.04
CA LEU A 143 7.58 1.02 9.89
C LEU A 143 6.34 0.37 9.26
N PHE A 144 6.08 0.62 7.97
CA PHE A 144 4.91 0.06 7.27
C PHE A 144 4.99 -1.44 7.11
N ASP A 145 6.15 -1.99 6.76
CA ASP A 145 6.33 -3.43 6.57
C ASP A 145 6.03 -4.19 7.87
N ASN A 146 6.30 -3.57 9.03
CA ASN A 146 5.99 -4.13 10.35
C ASN A 146 4.55 -3.84 10.86
N LEU A 147 3.70 -3.13 10.11
CA LEU A 147 2.27 -2.96 10.42
C LEU A 147 1.45 -4.20 10.01
N ASP A 148 1.89 -5.40 10.39
CA ASP A 148 1.33 -6.68 9.97
C ASP A 148 -0.19 -6.78 10.13
N LYS A 149 -0.72 -6.25 11.24
CA LYS A 149 -2.17 -6.28 11.53
C LYS A 149 -2.99 -5.49 10.50
N ILE A 150 -2.39 -4.47 9.90
CA ILE A 150 -3.02 -3.65 8.85
C ILE A 150 -2.71 -4.27 7.49
N ASN A 151 -1.45 -4.62 7.23
CA ASN A 151 -1.00 -5.19 5.96
C ASN A 151 -1.74 -6.47 5.58
N LYS A 152 -2.00 -7.36 6.54
CA LYS A 152 -2.73 -8.62 6.31
C LYS A 152 -4.19 -8.42 5.90
N ARG A 153 -4.75 -7.22 6.11
CA ARG A 153 -6.13 -6.86 5.75
C ARG A 153 -6.23 -6.03 4.49
N LEU A 154 -5.09 -5.63 3.92
CA LEU A 154 -5.02 -4.83 2.71
C LEU A 154 -4.47 -5.65 1.55
N THR A 155 -5.17 -5.59 0.43
CA THR A 155 -4.68 -6.09 -0.87
C THR A 155 -3.41 -5.37 -1.28
N THR A 156 -2.65 -6.00 -2.17
CA THR A 156 -1.40 -5.50 -2.74
C THR A 156 -1.58 -4.10 -3.33
N GLY A 157 -2.67 -3.88 -4.08
CA GLY A 157 -3.01 -2.58 -4.65
C GLY A 157 -3.29 -1.51 -3.59
N SER A 158 -4.09 -1.82 -2.58
CA SER A 158 -4.40 -0.87 -1.49
C SER A 158 -3.17 -0.53 -0.64
N ARG A 159 -2.34 -1.53 -0.31
CA ARG A 159 -1.07 -1.32 0.41
C ARG A 159 -0.15 -0.39 -0.37
N THR A 160 0.02 -0.64 -1.67
CA THR A 160 0.85 0.21 -2.55
C THR A 160 0.32 1.64 -2.63
N LYS A 161 -1.01 1.84 -2.71
CA LYS A 161 -1.61 3.18 -2.69
C LYS A 161 -1.34 3.92 -1.39
N ILE A 162 -1.46 3.25 -0.25
CA ILE A 162 -1.17 3.85 1.07
C ILE A 162 0.31 4.20 1.16
N VAL A 163 1.21 3.28 0.82
CA VAL A 163 2.66 3.53 0.83
C VAL A 163 3.00 4.70 -0.10
N LYS A 164 2.48 4.73 -1.34
CA LYS A 164 2.73 5.84 -2.27
C LYS A 164 2.19 7.18 -1.76
N LYS A 165 0.99 7.19 -1.18
CA LYS A 165 0.41 8.41 -0.59
C LYS A 165 1.26 8.92 0.57
N MET A 166 1.82 8.00 1.35
CA MET A 166 2.73 8.31 2.45
C MET A 166 4.10 8.76 1.98
N SER A 167 4.69 8.11 0.97
CA SER A 167 5.93 8.53 0.32
C SER A 167 5.82 9.95 -0.26
N SER A 168 4.66 10.32 -0.80
CA SER A 168 4.42 11.70 -1.23
C SER A 168 4.37 12.72 -0.08
N CYS A 169 4.22 12.25 1.16
CA CYS A 169 4.27 13.04 2.38
C CYS A 169 5.59 12.85 3.16
N CYS A 170 6.55 12.05 2.67
CA CYS A 170 7.84 11.76 3.33
C CYS A 170 8.81 12.95 3.41
N ASN A 171 8.40 14.16 3.02
CA ASN A 171 9.08 15.38 3.43
C ASN A 171 9.13 15.51 4.96
N VAL A 172 8.22 14.83 5.67
CA VAL A 172 8.18 14.77 7.13
C VAL A 172 9.27 13.86 7.68
N ASP A 173 10.11 14.39 8.57
CA ASP A 173 11.13 13.62 9.28
C ASP A 173 10.55 12.45 10.08
N PHE A 174 11.30 11.35 10.11
CA PHE A 174 10.93 10.20 10.91
C PHE A 174 11.17 10.51 12.40
N SER A 175 10.09 10.64 13.16
CA SER A 175 10.13 10.82 14.61
C SER A 175 9.00 10.04 15.25
N VAL A 176 9.10 9.76 16.56
CA VAL A 176 8.06 9.03 17.31
C VAL A 176 6.68 9.69 17.13
N LYS A 177 6.61 11.02 17.27
CA LYS A 177 5.37 11.78 17.12
C LYS A 177 4.80 11.68 15.71
N ASN A 178 5.64 11.83 14.69
CA ASN A 178 5.22 11.77 13.29
C ASN A 178 4.77 10.36 12.91
N ALA A 179 5.50 9.33 13.33
CA ALA A 179 5.15 7.94 13.13
C ALA A 179 3.78 7.61 13.75
N TYR A 180 3.52 8.00 15.00
CA TYR A 180 2.20 7.81 15.60
C TYR A 180 1.09 8.56 14.87
N ALA A 181 1.31 9.81 14.47
CA ALA A 181 0.32 10.58 13.71
C ALA A 181 -0.03 9.89 12.38
N VAL A 182 0.97 9.38 11.68
CA VAL A 182 0.81 8.65 10.43
C VAL A 182 0.07 7.34 10.63
N VAL A 183 0.46 6.52 11.60
CA VAL A 183 -0.22 5.23 11.86
C VAL A 183 -1.67 5.47 12.27
N MET A 184 -1.94 6.50 13.09
CA MET A 184 -3.31 6.90 13.42
C MET A 184 -4.11 7.34 12.19
N TRP A 185 -3.50 8.07 11.27
CA TRP A 185 -4.13 8.42 10.00
C TRP A 185 -4.42 7.18 9.15
N VAL A 186 -3.47 6.24 9.05
CA VAL A 186 -3.66 4.97 8.33
C VAL A 186 -4.84 4.21 8.91
N ILE A 187 -4.91 4.03 10.24
CA ILE A 187 -6.00 3.30 10.89
C ILE A 187 -7.35 3.97 10.63
N LYS A 188 -7.42 5.30 10.75
CA LYS A 188 -8.66 6.06 10.47
C LYS A 188 -9.15 5.89 9.03
N ASN A 189 -8.24 5.75 8.07
CA ASN A 189 -8.56 5.67 6.65
C ASN A 189 -8.60 4.24 6.11
N ALA A 190 -8.04 3.26 6.83
CA ALA A 190 -7.90 1.88 6.36
C ALA A 190 -9.25 1.24 6.03
N ASN A 191 -10.31 1.54 6.79
CA ASN A 191 -11.65 1.03 6.51
C ASN A 191 -12.16 1.41 5.12
N LYS A 192 -11.85 2.64 4.66
CA LYS A 192 -12.19 3.06 3.29
C LYS A 192 -11.47 2.22 2.25
N TYR A 193 -10.18 1.97 2.44
CA TYR A 193 -9.40 1.11 1.54
C TYR A 193 -9.87 -0.35 1.56
N ILE A 194 -10.34 -0.84 2.71
CA ILE A 194 -10.91 -2.20 2.86
C ILE A 194 -12.21 -2.36 2.08
N ASP A 195 -13.08 -1.35 2.06
CA ASP A 195 -14.30 -1.38 1.27
C ASP A 195 -14.00 -1.22 -0.24
N GLU A 196 -13.11 -0.29 -0.61
CA GLU A 196 -12.72 -0.06 -2.01
C GLU A 196 -12.05 -1.28 -2.65
N GLN A 197 -11.19 -2.00 -1.93
CA GLN A 197 -10.53 -3.20 -2.45
C GLN A 197 -11.51 -4.36 -2.68
N LEU A 198 -12.56 -4.48 -1.86
CA LEU A 198 -13.59 -5.50 -2.05
C LEU A 198 -14.31 -5.25 -3.37
N ILE A 199 -14.72 -3.99 -3.61
CA ILE A 199 -15.32 -3.59 -4.89
C ILE A 199 -14.36 -3.84 -6.06
N HIS A 200 -13.07 -3.49 -5.89
CA HIS A 200 -12.06 -3.68 -6.93
C HIS A 200 -11.94 -5.15 -7.33
N ILE A 201 -11.75 -6.06 -6.37
CA ILE A 201 -11.62 -7.49 -6.62
C ILE A 201 -12.91 -8.07 -7.21
N PHE A 202 -14.08 -7.64 -6.70
CA PHE A 202 -15.36 -8.04 -7.28
C PHE A 202 -15.45 -7.67 -8.77
N LYS A 203 -15.08 -6.44 -9.13
CA LYS A 203 -15.08 -5.99 -10.52
C LYS A 203 -14.03 -6.69 -11.38
N GLU A 204 -12.86 -6.98 -10.82
CA GLU A 204 -11.78 -7.69 -11.51
C GLU A 204 -12.14 -9.16 -11.78
N LEU A 205 -12.99 -9.75 -10.95
CA LEU A 205 -13.59 -11.07 -11.17
C LEU A 205 -14.81 -11.04 -12.12
N SER A 206 -15.32 -9.86 -12.47
CA SER A 206 -16.54 -9.67 -13.27
C SER A 206 -16.25 -9.74 -14.77
N GLU A 207 -15.97 -10.95 -15.27
CA GLU A 207 -15.93 -11.22 -16.71
C GLU A 207 -17.33 -11.60 -17.23
N PRO A 208 -17.69 -11.29 -18.50
CA PRO A 208 -19.03 -11.56 -19.04
C PRO A 208 -19.50 -13.00 -18.86
N GLU A 209 -18.59 -13.97 -18.93
CA GLU A 209 -18.89 -15.40 -18.77
C GLU A 209 -19.05 -15.83 -17.31
N CYS A 210 -18.74 -14.95 -16.35
CA CYS A 210 -18.69 -15.24 -14.92
C CYS A 210 -19.80 -14.53 -14.12
N VAL A 211 -20.65 -13.73 -14.79
CA VAL A 211 -21.72 -12.94 -14.14
C VAL A 211 -23.10 -13.55 -14.35
N LYS A 212 -23.98 -13.34 -13.37
CA LYS A 212 -25.40 -13.69 -13.37
C LYS A 212 -26.22 -12.46 -13.01
N ASN A 213 -27.08 -12.03 -13.93
CA ASN A 213 -27.97 -10.88 -13.74
C ASN A 213 -28.90 -11.07 -12.55
N TYR A 214 -29.20 -9.97 -11.85
CA TYR A 214 -30.26 -9.96 -10.84
C TYR A 214 -31.61 -10.27 -11.48
N LYS A 215 -32.55 -10.80 -10.68
CA LYS A 215 -33.92 -11.12 -11.13
C LYS A 215 -34.60 -9.95 -11.85
N SER A 216 -34.43 -8.73 -11.35
CA SER A 216 -34.99 -7.50 -11.96
C SER A 216 -34.33 -7.09 -13.29
N ASN A 217 -33.13 -7.62 -13.58
CA ASN A 217 -32.31 -7.23 -14.72
C ASN A 217 -32.23 -8.30 -15.82
N ILE A 218 -32.95 -9.42 -15.67
CA ILE A 218 -32.98 -10.55 -16.63
C ILE A 218 -33.53 -10.12 -17.99
N LYS A 219 -34.56 -9.26 -18.02
CA LYS A 219 -35.26 -8.84 -19.26
C LYS A 219 -34.65 -7.62 -19.96
N THR A 220 -33.66 -6.97 -19.34
CA THR A 220 -33.12 -5.69 -19.82
C THR A 220 -31.91 -5.87 -20.74
N TRP A 221 -31.27 -7.05 -20.73
CA TRP A 221 -29.98 -7.27 -21.42
C TRP A 221 -29.92 -8.64 -22.09
N GLU A 222 -30.56 -8.76 -23.25
CA GLU A 222 -30.20 -9.76 -24.26
C GLU A 222 -28.99 -9.26 -25.06
N GLN A 223 -28.19 -10.19 -25.59
CA GLN A 223 -26.83 -10.06 -26.15
C GLN A 223 -26.61 -9.02 -27.28
N ASP A 224 -27.60 -8.21 -27.65
CA ASP A 224 -27.65 -7.47 -28.92
C ASP A 224 -27.05 -6.04 -28.90
N GLY A 225 -26.34 -5.64 -27.85
CA GLY A 225 -25.98 -4.23 -27.63
C GLY A 225 -24.51 -3.80 -27.83
N TRP A 226 -23.56 -4.70 -28.13
CA TRP A 226 -22.13 -4.45 -27.86
C TRP A 226 -21.48 -3.31 -28.69
N ARG A 227 -22.11 -2.85 -29.79
CA ARG A 227 -21.45 -1.93 -30.73
C ARG A 227 -21.74 -0.44 -30.51
N TYR A 228 -22.85 -0.06 -29.87
CA TYR A 228 -23.28 1.36 -29.81
C TYR A 228 -23.82 1.87 -28.46
N ARG A 229 -23.79 1.08 -27.37
CA ARG A 229 -24.15 1.54 -26.01
C ARG A 229 -23.05 1.28 -24.99
N LYS A 230 -21.85 1.82 -25.26
CA LYS A 230 -20.66 1.64 -24.40
C LYS A 230 -20.71 2.40 -23.07
N GLU A 231 -21.72 3.24 -22.85
CA GLU A 231 -21.84 4.09 -21.65
C GLU A 231 -22.68 3.46 -20.53
N ASP A 232 -23.49 2.45 -20.82
CA ASP A 232 -24.27 1.73 -19.81
C ASP A 232 -23.42 0.58 -19.23
N ASN A 233 -22.59 0.91 -18.25
CA ASN A 233 -21.89 -0.09 -17.43
C ASN A 233 -22.89 -1.18 -17.00
N HIS A 234 -22.58 -2.44 -17.25
CA HIS A 234 -23.36 -3.56 -16.73
C HIS A 234 -23.53 -3.37 -15.21
N THR A 235 -24.76 -3.15 -14.75
CA THR A 235 -25.06 -2.86 -13.33
C THR A 235 -25.97 -3.94 -12.76
N HIS A 236 -25.86 -4.21 -11.45
CA HIS A 236 -26.75 -5.13 -10.71
C HIS A 236 -26.67 -6.60 -11.18
N TYR A 237 -25.57 -7.25 -10.80
CA TYR A 237 -25.32 -8.67 -11.08
C TYR A 237 -24.59 -9.35 -9.91
N THR A 238 -24.54 -10.67 -9.95
CA THR A 238 -23.79 -11.54 -9.04
C THR A 238 -22.71 -12.29 -9.79
N LEU A 239 -21.60 -12.62 -9.14
CA LEU A 239 -20.60 -13.54 -9.69
C LEU A 239 -21.04 -14.99 -9.50
N ASP A 240 -20.74 -15.83 -10.49
CA ASP A 240 -20.82 -17.27 -10.34
C ASP A 240 -19.62 -17.82 -9.55
N TYR A 241 -19.74 -19.04 -9.03
CA TYR A 241 -18.65 -19.69 -8.28
C TYR A 241 -17.52 -20.19 -9.20
N ARG A 242 -17.74 -20.27 -10.52
CA ARG A 242 -16.71 -20.58 -11.52
C ARG A 242 -16.31 -19.28 -12.20
N ILE A 243 -15.06 -18.88 -12.02
CA ILE A 243 -14.57 -17.61 -12.55
C ILE A 243 -13.35 -17.90 -13.43
N ILE A 244 -13.33 -17.32 -14.61
CA ILE A 244 -12.17 -17.34 -15.51
C ILE A 244 -11.67 -15.91 -15.59
N THR A 245 -10.46 -15.65 -15.13
CA THR A 245 -9.82 -14.34 -15.27
C THR A 245 -8.68 -14.43 -16.26
N ARG A 246 -8.61 -13.47 -17.19
CA ARG A 246 -7.53 -13.39 -18.18
C ARG A 246 -6.39 -12.53 -17.63
N ARG A 247 -5.16 -13.03 -17.68
CA ARG A 247 -3.94 -12.29 -17.34
C ARG A 247 -2.99 -12.27 -18.52
N TYR A 248 -2.05 -11.34 -18.52
CA TYR A 248 -1.04 -11.23 -19.57
C TYR A 248 -0.19 -12.51 -19.67
N ALA A 249 0.27 -13.02 -18.52
CA ALA A 249 0.93 -14.32 -18.40
C ALA A 249 0.56 -14.94 -17.05
N ALA A 250 0.51 -16.27 -17.00
CA ALA A 250 0.21 -17.00 -15.76
C ALA A 250 1.29 -18.03 -15.45
N ILE A 251 1.54 -18.98 -16.36
CA ILE A 251 2.58 -20.02 -16.19
C ILE A 251 3.84 -19.64 -16.96
N GLU A 252 5.00 -19.97 -16.39
CA GLU A 252 6.31 -19.82 -17.04
C GLU A 252 6.33 -20.55 -18.40
N GLN A 253 6.82 -19.85 -19.42
CA GLN A 253 7.03 -20.44 -20.75
C GLN A 253 8.46 -20.94 -20.87
N GLU A 254 8.66 -22.03 -21.62
CA GLU A 254 9.97 -22.69 -21.80
C GLU A 254 11.06 -21.77 -22.39
N SER A 255 10.68 -20.65 -23.02
CA SER A 255 11.57 -19.63 -23.58
C SER A 255 11.73 -18.37 -22.73
N SER A 256 11.19 -18.36 -21.50
CA SER A 256 11.26 -17.19 -20.60
C SER A 256 12.66 -17.03 -20.01
N TYR A 257 13.33 -15.92 -20.30
CA TYR A 257 14.65 -15.58 -19.75
C TYR A 257 14.63 -15.09 -18.30
N SER A 258 13.46 -15.01 -17.66
CA SER A 258 13.29 -14.40 -16.32
C SER A 258 12.56 -15.33 -15.36
N SER A 259 13.29 -16.26 -14.75
CA SER A 259 12.77 -17.11 -13.65
C SER A 259 12.37 -16.30 -12.41
N TYR A 260 12.91 -15.08 -12.25
CA TYR A 260 12.54 -14.15 -11.18
C TYR A 260 11.10 -13.67 -11.27
N ASP A 261 10.52 -13.61 -12.46
CA ASP A 261 9.13 -13.17 -12.68
C ASP A 261 8.11 -14.30 -12.45
N TYR A 262 8.59 -15.54 -12.36
CA TYR A 262 7.77 -16.75 -12.20
C TYR A 262 8.18 -17.57 -10.96
N PRO A 263 8.16 -17.01 -9.74
CA PRO A 263 8.51 -17.76 -8.55
C PRO A 263 7.62 -19.01 -8.42
N GLY A 264 8.24 -20.19 -8.35
CA GLY A 264 7.49 -21.45 -8.29
C GLY A 264 6.71 -21.80 -9.56
N GLY A 265 6.97 -21.16 -10.70
CA GLY A 265 6.35 -21.45 -12.00
C GLY A 265 5.09 -20.63 -12.32
N LEU A 266 4.70 -19.69 -11.45
CA LEU A 266 3.55 -18.79 -11.65
C LEU A 266 4.00 -17.33 -11.65
N ALA A 267 3.44 -16.53 -12.55
CA ALA A 267 3.73 -15.11 -12.66
C ALA A 267 3.48 -14.36 -11.34
N LYS A 268 4.36 -13.42 -10.99
CA LYS A 268 4.25 -12.59 -9.78
C LYS A 268 2.89 -11.89 -9.65
N ASP A 269 2.33 -11.40 -10.75
CA ASP A 269 1.02 -10.74 -10.74
C ASP A 269 -0.12 -11.71 -10.41
N CYS A 270 -0.01 -12.98 -10.85
CA CYS A 270 -0.97 -14.01 -10.47
C CYS A 270 -0.85 -14.37 -8.98
N HIS A 271 0.37 -14.40 -8.42
CA HIS A 271 0.55 -14.56 -6.97
C HIS A 271 -0.11 -13.42 -6.19
N ASN A 272 0.12 -12.18 -6.61
CA ASN A 272 -0.49 -11.01 -5.99
C ASN A 272 -2.01 -11.08 -6.06
N PHE A 273 -2.57 -11.44 -7.22
CA PHE A 273 -4.02 -11.55 -7.38
C PHE A 273 -4.64 -12.65 -6.50
N ILE A 274 -4.03 -13.83 -6.43
CA ILE A 274 -4.48 -14.90 -5.54
C ILE A 274 -4.37 -14.45 -4.06
N GLY A 275 -3.29 -13.77 -3.70
CA GLY A 275 -3.10 -13.19 -2.37
C GLY A 275 -4.14 -12.13 -2.03
N ASP A 276 -4.57 -11.34 -3.01
CA ASP A 276 -5.61 -10.34 -2.84
C ASP A 276 -6.98 -10.99 -2.62
N ILE A 277 -7.31 -12.06 -3.35
CA ILE A 277 -8.52 -12.87 -3.11
C ILE A 277 -8.51 -13.45 -1.69
N ILE A 278 -7.38 -14.02 -1.26
CA ILE A 278 -7.20 -14.53 0.11
C ILE A 278 -7.41 -13.42 1.15
N THR A 279 -6.88 -12.23 0.89
CA THR A 279 -7.06 -11.07 1.78
C THR A 279 -8.52 -10.67 1.91
N ILE A 280 -9.28 -10.65 0.81
CA ILE A 280 -10.72 -10.39 0.84
C ILE A 280 -11.47 -11.51 1.59
N ALA A 281 -11.13 -12.77 1.34
CA ALA A 281 -11.73 -13.90 2.04
C ALA A 281 -11.51 -13.80 3.56
N ASN A 282 -10.29 -13.51 4.00
CA ASN A 282 -9.95 -13.29 5.40
C ASN A 282 -10.77 -12.14 6.01
N ASN A 283 -10.91 -11.02 5.30
CA ASN A 283 -11.73 -9.89 5.75
C ASN A 283 -13.24 -10.22 5.84
N LEU A 284 -13.72 -11.17 5.05
CA LEU A 284 -15.10 -11.66 5.09
C LEU A 284 -15.32 -12.82 6.07
N GLY A 285 -14.31 -13.18 6.87
CA GLY A 285 -14.39 -14.24 7.89
C GLY A 285 -14.04 -15.65 7.40
N PHE A 286 -13.52 -15.79 6.18
CA PHE A 286 -13.04 -17.05 5.62
C PHE A 286 -11.52 -17.15 5.77
N ALA A 287 -11.06 -17.27 7.02
CA ALA A 287 -9.64 -17.25 7.34
C ALA A 287 -8.87 -18.39 6.66
N THR A 288 -7.75 -18.08 6.01
CA THR A 288 -6.79 -19.06 5.47
C THR A 288 -5.35 -18.61 5.69
N TRP A 289 -4.49 -19.56 6.01
CA TRP A 289 -3.03 -19.38 6.08
C TRP A 289 -2.33 -19.83 4.80
N ASP A 290 -3.06 -20.39 3.84
CA ASP A 290 -2.48 -20.81 2.58
C ASP A 290 -1.94 -19.60 1.80
N ASN A 291 -0.88 -19.84 1.05
CA ASN A 291 -0.31 -18.84 0.16
C ASN A 291 0.09 -19.49 -1.17
N SER A 292 0.11 -18.68 -2.22
CA SER A 292 0.42 -19.15 -3.57
C SER A 292 1.92 -19.30 -3.79
N GLN A 293 2.76 -18.55 -3.07
CA GLN A 293 4.21 -18.49 -3.26
C GLN A 293 4.95 -19.72 -2.73
N SER A 294 4.40 -20.43 -1.74
CA SER A 294 4.98 -21.67 -1.19
C SER A 294 4.62 -22.91 -2.02
N ARG A 295 4.10 -22.74 -3.24
CA ARG A 295 3.59 -23.82 -4.09
C ARG A 295 4.30 -23.82 -5.43
N HIS A 296 4.44 -25.01 -5.99
CA HIS A 296 4.91 -25.18 -7.36
C HIS A 296 3.71 -25.28 -8.33
N TRP A 297 3.77 -24.50 -9.40
CA TRP A 297 2.68 -24.31 -10.35
C TRP A 297 3.02 -24.91 -11.69
N VAL A 298 2.09 -25.73 -12.19
CA VAL A 298 2.18 -26.38 -13.49
C VAL A 298 0.87 -26.14 -14.22
N SER A 299 0.96 -25.93 -15.53
CA SER A 299 -0.22 -25.67 -16.37
C SER A 299 -1.29 -26.76 -16.21
N ASN A 300 -2.55 -26.31 -16.04
CA ASN A 300 -3.74 -27.15 -15.86
C ASN A 300 -3.70 -28.10 -14.64
N LYS A 301 -2.82 -27.85 -13.66
CA LYS A 301 -2.85 -28.54 -12.37
C LYS A 301 -3.61 -27.71 -11.35
N ALA A 302 -4.52 -28.37 -10.66
CA ALA A 302 -5.37 -27.76 -9.64
C ALA A 302 -4.58 -27.51 -8.35
N GLN A 303 -4.65 -26.29 -7.84
CA GLN A 303 -4.16 -25.90 -6.52
C GLN A 303 -5.34 -25.56 -5.63
N LYS A 304 -5.44 -26.23 -4.48
CA LYS A 304 -6.52 -26.03 -3.49
C LYS A 304 -6.05 -25.22 -2.30
N PHE A 305 -6.86 -24.25 -1.90
CA PHE A 305 -6.64 -23.38 -0.76
C PHE A 305 -7.73 -23.66 0.27
N TRP A 306 -7.37 -23.83 1.55
CA TRP A 306 -8.25 -24.34 2.60
C TRP A 306 -8.57 -23.29 3.66
N VAL A 307 -9.78 -23.33 4.21
CA VAL A 307 -10.17 -22.50 5.36
C VAL A 307 -9.52 -23.07 6.63
N SER A 308 -9.03 -22.21 7.51
CA SER A 308 -8.24 -22.59 8.69
C SER A 308 -9.02 -22.55 10.03
N VAL A 309 -10.35 -22.53 10.00
CA VAL A 309 -11.17 -22.33 11.22
C VAL A 309 -11.36 -23.63 12.02
N ASP A 310 -11.35 -23.48 13.35
CA ASP A 310 -11.36 -24.48 14.41
C ASP A 310 -12.52 -25.51 14.37
N SER A 311 -12.10 -26.77 14.48
CA SER A 311 -12.73 -27.91 15.19
C SER A 311 -13.93 -28.69 14.63
N GLU A 312 -14.84 -28.20 13.77
CA GLU A 312 -15.99 -29.05 13.33
C GLU A 312 -16.48 -28.88 11.88
N ALA A 313 -15.92 -27.94 11.11
CA ALA A 313 -16.31 -27.78 9.71
C ALA A 313 -15.33 -28.51 8.80
N GLU A 314 -15.80 -29.63 8.24
CA GLU A 314 -15.24 -30.43 7.15
C GLU A 314 -14.20 -29.74 6.25
N ASP A 315 -13.18 -30.49 5.83
CA ASP A 315 -12.21 -30.18 4.75
C ASP A 315 -12.87 -29.52 3.53
N ARG A 316 -13.10 -28.21 3.61
CA ARG A 316 -13.76 -27.43 2.55
C ARG A 316 -12.75 -26.48 1.94
N PRO A 317 -12.39 -26.65 0.65
CA PRO A 317 -11.50 -25.70 -0.01
C PRO A 317 -12.23 -24.37 -0.16
N LEU A 318 -11.57 -23.29 0.26
CA LEU A 318 -11.98 -21.91 0.02
C LEU A 318 -12.07 -21.64 -1.49
N PHE A 319 -11.08 -22.11 -2.24
CA PHE A 319 -11.12 -22.19 -3.69
C PHE A 319 -10.13 -23.20 -4.26
N GLU A 320 -10.43 -23.69 -5.46
CA GLU A 320 -9.50 -24.37 -6.34
C GLU A 320 -9.15 -23.43 -7.50
N VAL A 321 -7.87 -23.36 -7.88
CA VAL A 321 -7.40 -22.57 -9.02
C VAL A 321 -6.53 -23.39 -9.94
N ARG A 322 -6.70 -23.22 -11.25
CA ARG A 322 -5.84 -23.77 -12.31
C ARG A 322 -5.29 -22.64 -13.14
N ALA A 323 -3.98 -22.64 -13.35
CA ALA A 323 -3.31 -21.69 -14.22
C ALA A 323 -2.98 -22.34 -15.56
N PHE A 324 -3.05 -21.57 -16.65
CA PHE A 324 -2.85 -22.05 -18.02
C PHE A 324 -1.75 -21.25 -18.73
N LYS A 325 -1.04 -21.87 -19.67
CA LYS A 325 0.02 -21.21 -20.46
C LYS A 325 -0.45 -19.98 -21.25
N ASN A 326 -1.75 -19.90 -21.56
CA ASN A 326 -2.35 -18.76 -22.27
C ASN A 326 -2.67 -17.55 -21.37
N GLY A 327 -2.26 -17.57 -20.10
CA GLY A 327 -2.50 -16.48 -19.15
C GLY A 327 -3.81 -16.59 -18.36
N ASN A 328 -4.65 -17.59 -18.62
CA ASN A 328 -5.91 -17.73 -17.90
C ASN A 328 -5.72 -18.36 -16.52
N LEU A 329 -6.51 -17.88 -15.57
CA LEU A 329 -6.72 -18.51 -14.27
C LEU A 329 -8.18 -18.95 -14.16
N HIS A 330 -8.41 -20.23 -13.88
CA HIS A 330 -9.75 -20.79 -13.68
C HIS A 330 -9.94 -21.07 -12.20
N PHE A 331 -10.86 -20.35 -11.57
CA PHE A 331 -11.24 -20.49 -10.18
C PHE A 331 -12.53 -21.28 -10.06
N LYS A 332 -12.57 -22.16 -9.06
CA LYS A 332 -13.78 -22.75 -8.50
C LYS A 332 -13.83 -22.35 -7.02
N LEU A 333 -14.57 -21.29 -6.74
CA LEU A 333 -14.71 -20.69 -5.42
C LEU A 333 -15.72 -21.46 -4.56
N ASP A 334 -15.54 -21.40 -3.23
CA ASP A 334 -16.56 -21.84 -2.29
C ASP A 334 -17.85 -21.03 -2.47
N GLN A 335 -18.98 -21.72 -2.44
CA GLN A 335 -20.28 -21.09 -2.69
C GLN A 335 -20.68 -20.15 -1.55
N LYS A 336 -20.30 -20.44 -0.31
CA LYS A 336 -20.61 -19.56 0.82
C LYS A 336 -19.79 -18.27 0.71
N PHE A 337 -18.51 -18.38 0.37
CA PHE A 337 -17.62 -17.27 0.12
C PHE A 337 -18.12 -16.36 -1.02
N ILE A 338 -18.37 -16.90 -2.22
CA ILE A 338 -18.76 -16.07 -3.37
C ILE A 338 -20.12 -15.38 -3.17
N LYS A 339 -21.08 -16.05 -2.51
CA LYS A 339 -22.36 -15.43 -2.15
C LYS A 339 -22.18 -14.29 -1.14
N THR A 340 -21.29 -14.47 -0.16
CA THR A 340 -20.94 -13.40 0.80
C THR A 340 -20.30 -12.22 0.08
N LEU A 341 -19.37 -12.47 -0.84
CA LEU A 341 -18.72 -11.44 -1.66
C LEU A 341 -19.75 -10.68 -2.50
N ASN A 342 -20.69 -11.37 -3.15
CA ASN A 342 -21.76 -10.76 -3.94
C ASN A 342 -22.65 -9.83 -3.11
N VAL A 343 -23.06 -10.27 -1.92
CA VAL A 343 -23.90 -9.46 -1.01
C VAL A 343 -23.16 -8.19 -0.58
N GLU A 344 -21.91 -8.33 -0.13
CA GLU A 344 -21.13 -7.19 0.35
C GLU A 344 -20.74 -6.22 -0.76
N ALA A 345 -20.35 -6.72 -1.93
CA ALA A 345 -20.04 -5.87 -3.08
C ALA A 345 -21.27 -5.07 -3.51
N ALA A 346 -22.44 -5.72 -3.61
CA ALA A 346 -23.69 -5.05 -3.97
C ALA A 346 -24.10 -3.97 -2.96
N ARG A 347 -23.92 -4.24 -1.66
CA ARG A 347 -24.17 -3.26 -0.59
C ARG A 347 -23.25 -2.05 -0.74
N LEU A 348 -21.96 -2.27 -0.94
CA LEU A 348 -20.97 -1.19 -1.10
C LEU A 348 -21.17 -0.40 -2.39
N LEU A 349 -21.59 -1.06 -3.47
CA LEU A 349 -21.99 -0.43 -4.73
C LEU A 349 -23.37 0.26 -4.67
N LYS A 350 -24.08 0.15 -3.53
CA LYS A 350 -25.43 0.69 -3.31
C LYS A 350 -26.50 0.10 -4.24
N TRP A 351 -26.25 -1.08 -4.80
CA TRP A 351 -27.18 -1.84 -5.62
C TRP A 351 -28.33 -2.45 -4.80
N VAL A 352 -28.04 -2.76 -3.54
CA VAL A 352 -29.00 -3.25 -2.56
C VAL A 352 -28.95 -2.39 -1.31
N ARG A 353 -30.12 -2.11 -0.73
CA ARG A 353 -30.25 -1.23 0.44
C ARG A 353 -30.57 -1.95 1.75
N SER A 354 -31.13 -3.16 1.67
CA SER A 354 -31.46 -3.98 2.83
C SER A 354 -31.20 -5.48 2.58
N PRO A 355 -31.07 -6.29 3.64
CA PRO A 355 -30.97 -7.74 3.51
C PRO A 355 -32.14 -8.38 2.76
N GLU A 356 -33.36 -7.86 2.93
CA GLU A 356 -34.57 -8.35 2.26
C GLU A 356 -34.49 -8.11 0.75
N HIS A 357 -34.09 -6.90 0.35
CA HIS A 357 -33.90 -6.56 -1.06
C HIS A 357 -32.79 -7.39 -1.69
N ALA A 358 -31.67 -7.61 -0.99
CA ALA A 358 -30.60 -8.46 -1.47
C ALA A 358 -31.03 -9.93 -1.64
N ALA A 359 -31.74 -10.49 -0.66
CA ALA A 359 -32.27 -11.85 -0.72
C ALA A 359 -33.19 -12.05 -1.93
N GLU A 360 -34.09 -11.09 -2.18
CA GLU A 360 -34.99 -11.12 -3.32
C GLU A 360 -34.25 -11.04 -4.67
N GLN A 361 -33.32 -10.09 -4.82
CA GLN A 361 -32.63 -9.86 -6.09
C GLN A 361 -31.66 -10.99 -6.47
N MET A 362 -30.99 -11.58 -5.47
CA MET A 362 -29.97 -12.61 -5.66
C MET A 362 -30.52 -14.04 -5.52
N GLY A 363 -31.76 -14.20 -5.05
CA GLY A 363 -32.38 -15.51 -4.82
C GLY A 363 -31.73 -16.30 -3.66
N TYR A 364 -31.20 -15.62 -2.66
CA TYR A 364 -30.59 -16.23 -1.48
C TYR A 364 -31.59 -16.30 -0.32
N SER A 365 -31.38 -17.19 0.65
CA SER A 365 -32.23 -17.21 1.85
C SER A 365 -31.97 -15.95 2.69
N LEU A 366 -33.05 -15.39 3.25
CA LEU A 366 -32.96 -14.17 4.06
C LEU A 366 -32.05 -14.35 5.29
N GLU A 367 -32.08 -15.53 5.90
CA GLU A 367 -31.23 -15.88 7.04
C GLU A 367 -29.74 -15.84 6.67
N PHE A 368 -29.37 -16.42 5.53
CA PHE A 368 -28.01 -16.37 5.02
C PHE A 368 -27.57 -14.92 4.74
N VAL A 369 -28.40 -14.14 4.03
CA VAL A 369 -28.07 -12.75 3.70
C VAL A 369 -27.90 -11.93 4.98
N LYS A 370 -28.75 -12.09 5.98
CA LYS A 370 -28.62 -11.41 7.28
C LYS A 370 -27.29 -11.73 7.97
N SER A 371 -26.80 -12.97 7.89
CA SER A 371 -25.50 -13.35 8.46
C SER A 371 -24.31 -12.72 7.74
N CYS A 372 -24.44 -12.43 6.44
CA CYS A 372 -23.37 -11.93 5.58
C CYS A 372 -23.43 -10.41 5.34
N PHE A 373 -24.55 -9.77 5.64
CA PHE A 373 -24.74 -8.34 5.39
C PHE A 373 -23.94 -7.52 6.41
N ARG A 374 -23.06 -6.64 5.92
CA ARG A 374 -22.04 -5.92 6.68
C ARG A 374 -21.05 -6.85 7.41
N SER A 375 -20.77 -8.03 6.83
CA SER A 375 -19.80 -8.97 7.40
C SER A 375 -18.34 -8.59 7.14
N ASN A 376 -18.08 -7.61 6.26
CA ASN A 376 -16.73 -7.11 6.03
C ASN A 376 -16.14 -6.61 7.35
N LEU A 377 -15.15 -7.33 7.86
CA LEU A 377 -14.48 -6.93 9.09
C LEU A 377 -13.86 -5.56 8.81
N LEU A 378 -14.12 -4.60 9.69
CA LEU A 378 -13.50 -3.28 9.69
C LEU A 378 -12.65 -3.11 10.96
N PHE A 379 -11.79 -2.10 11.02
CA PHE A 379 -11.09 -1.73 12.24
C PHE A 379 -12.04 -0.99 13.19
N GLY A 380 -12.11 -1.44 14.44
CA GLY A 380 -12.85 -0.79 15.51
C GLY A 380 -12.02 0.28 16.25
N SER A 381 -12.69 1.12 17.04
CA SER A 381 -12.02 2.18 17.83
C SER A 381 -11.04 1.64 18.89
N GLY A 382 -11.14 0.35 19.27
CA GLY A 382 -10.22 -0.32 20.20
C GLY A 382 -9.00 -0.95 19.54
N ASP A 383 -9.02 -1.16 18.22
CA ASP A 383 -7.92 -1.81 17.49
C ASP A 383 -6.72 -0.89 17.36
N SER A 384 -6.94 0.44 17.32
CA SER A 384 -5.87 1.42 17.22
C SER A 384 -4.92 1.38 18.42
N LYS A 385 -5.43 1.15 19.63
CA LYS A 385 -4.62 1.04 20.85
C LYS A 385 -3.79 -0.25 20.86
N LYS A 386 -4.41 -1.38 20.50
CA LYS A 386 -3.74 -2.69 20.38
C LYS A 386 -2.72 -2.76 19.24
N MET A 387 -2.82 -1.87 18.25
CA MET A 387 -1.91 -1.79 17.10
C MET A 387 -0.68 -0.94 17.36
N LEU A 388 -0.78 0.05 18.24
CA LEU A 388 0.32 0.97 18.55
C LEU A 388 1.23 0.51 19.71
N GLY A 389 0.93 -0.66 20.30
CA GLY A 389 1.68 -1.18 21.44
C GLY A 389 1.61 -0.28 22.69
N VAL A 390 0.68 0.68 22.72
CA VAL A 390 0.44 1.51 23.89
C VAL A 390 -0.26 0.62 24.91
N GLY A 391 0.46 0.33 26.00
CA GLY A 391 0.03 -0.57 27.06
C GLY A 391 -1.42 -0.35 27.42
N VAL A 392 -2.15 -1.45 27.53
CA VAL A 392 -3.38 -1.49 28.30
C VAL A 392 -2.92 -1.27 29.74
N GLU A 393 -3.02 -0.04 30.25
CA GLU A 393 -3.07 0.11 31.70
C GLU A 393 -4.34 -0.63 32.18
N PRO A 394 -4.23 -1.40 33.27
CA PRO A 394 -5.27 -2.30 33.76
C PRO A 394 -6.59 -1.58 34.10
#